data_AF-A0A8I1ISG7-F1
#
_entry.id   AF-A0A8I1ISG7-F1
#
_cell.length_a   1.000
_cell.length_b   1.000
_cell.length_c   1.000
_cell.angle_alpha   90.00
_cell.angle_beta   90.00
_cell.angle_gamma   90.00
#
_symmetry.space_group_name_H-M   'P 1'
#
loop_
_entity.id
_entity.type
_entity.pdbx_description
1 polymer ?
#
loop_
_entity_poly.entity_id
_entity_poly.type
_entity_poly.pdbx_seq_one_letter_code
_entity_poly.pdbx_strand_id
1 'polypeptide(L)' 'MAKFEYKFPELGEGLHEGEIIKMHIKPGDKVTDEDIIMEVQNDKA' A
#
# COMPACT_ATOMS: atom_id res chain seq x y z
N MET A 1 0.40 11.64 20.23
CA MET A 1 0.92 10.71 19.21
C MET A 1 0.31 11.11 17.89
N ALA A 2 1.11 11.61 16.94
CA ALA A 2 0.60 12.00 15.63
C ALA A 2 0.22 10.72 14.86
N LYS A 3 -1.06 10.62 14.45
CA LYS A 3 -1.48 9.62 13.46
C LYS A 3 -1.16 10.22 12.09
N PHE A 4 -0.28 9.56 11.34
CA PHE A 4 -0.05 9.87 9.94
C PHE A 4 -1.05 9.03 9.14
N GLU A 5 -2.07 9.67 8.57
CA GLU A 5 -3.03 9.02 7.69
C GLU A 5 -2.49 9.08 6.26
N TYR A 6 -1.86 7.98 5.82
CA TYR A 6 -1.49 7.81 4.41
C TYR A 6 -2.75 7.39 3.64
N LYS A 7 -3.35 8.33 2.92
CA LYS A 7 -4.42 7.99 1.97
C LYS A 7 -3.76 7.30 0.80
N PHE A 8 -4.20 6.07 0.54
CA PHE A 8 -3.77 5.33 -0.64
C PHE A 8 -4.10 6.17 -1.88
N PRO A 9 -3.11 6.58 -2.68
CA PRO A 9 -3.38 7.34 -3.89
C PRO A 9 -4.22 6.49 -4.82
N GLU A 10 -5.16 7.10 -5.54
CA GLU A 10 -5.91 6.38 -6.57
C GLU A 10 -4.89 5.78 -7.53
N LEU A 11 -4.89 4.46 -7.65
CA LEU A 11 -3.85 3.72 -8.38
C LEU A 11 -3.78 4.16 -9.85
N GLY A 12 -4.84 4.77 -10.38
CA GLY A 12 -4.95 5.35 -11.72
C GLY A 12 -6.33 5.04 -12.29
N GLU A 13 -6.89 5.95 -13.10
CA GLU A 13 -8.15 5.72 -13.82
C GLU A 13 -8.05 4.42 -14.63
N GLY A 14 -8.70 3.35 -14.17
CA GLY A 14 -8.69 2.03 -14.81
C GLY A 14 -8.14 0.87 -13.98
N LEU A 15 -7.54 1.13 -12.80
CA LEU A 15 -7.21 0.07 -11.84
C LEU A 15 -8.41 -0.16 -10.92
N HIS A 16 -9.47 -0.77 -11.47
CA HIS A 16 -10.71 -1.05 -10.73
C HIS A 16 -10.51 -2.12 -9.65
N GLU A 17 -9.57 -3.05 -9.86
CA GLU A 17 -9.29 -4.18 -8.98
C GLU A 17 -7.76 -4.41 -8.94
N GLY A 18 -7.10 -3.81 -7.95
CA GLY A 18 -5.73 -4.18 -7.58
C GLY A 18 -5.80 -5.06 -6.34
N GLU A 19 -5.27 -6.28 -6.40
CA GLU A 19 -5.26 -7.17 -5.25
C GLU A 19 -3.97 -6.96 -4.44
N ILE A 20 -4.13 -6.82 -3.12
CA ILE A 20 -2.99 -6.79 -2.21
C ILE A 20 -2.44 -8.21 -2.12
N ILE A 21 -1.34 -8.47 -2.80
CA ILE A 21 -0.68 -9.78 -2.79
C ILE A 21 0.10 -10.02 -1.50
N LYS A 22 0.62 -8.94 -0.88
CA LYS A 22 1.38 -9.05 0.37
C LYS A 22 1.39 -7.77 1.18
N MET A 23 1.10 -7.89 2.46
CA MET A 23 1.31 -6.83 3.45
C MET A 23 2.63 -7.08 4.18
N HIS A 24 3.56 -6.13 4.10
CA HIS A 24 4.88 -6.24 4.76
C HIS A 24 4.91 -5.58 6.14
N ILE A 25 3.94 -4.70 6.43
CA ILE A 25 3.86 -4.00 7.70
C ILE A 25 2.66 -4.42 8.55
N LYS A 26 2.75 -4.18 9.85
CA LYS A 26 1.66 -4.42 10.81
C LYS A 26 1.32 -3.15 11.61
N PRO A 27 0.12 -3.09 12.21
CA PRO A 27 -0.21 -1.99 13.10
C PRO A 27 0.80 -1.89 14.26
N GLY A 28 1.43 -0.73 14.40
CA GLY A 28 2.44 -0.47 15.43
C GLY A 28 3.88 -0.78 15.02
N ASP A 29 4.10 -1.28 13.80
CA ASP A 29 5.44 -1.44 13.25
C ASP A 29 6.09 -0.09 12.94
N LYS A 30 7.42 -0.04 13.01
CA LYS A 30 8.18 1.18 12.68
C LYS A 30 8.59 1.09 11.23
N VAL A 31 8.04 1.98 10.41
CA VAL A 31 8.26 2.01 8.98
C VAL A 31 9.13 3.20 8.60
N THR A 32 10.14 2.97 7.79
CA THR A 32 11.04 3.99 7.25
C THR A 32 10.72 4.28 5.79
N ASP A 33 11.34 5.30 5.21
CA ASP A 33 11.15 5.68 3.80
C ASP A 33 11.67 4.63 2.80
N GLU A 34 12.54 3.72 3.26
CA GLU A 34 13.08 2.62 2.46
C GLU A 34 12.23 1.33 2.54
N ASP A 35 11.24 1.29 3.44
CA ASP A 35 10.44 0.09 3.68
C ASP A 35 9.26 -0.03 2.72
N ILE A 36 9.07 -1.24 2.19
CA ILE A 36 7.90 -1.58 1.39
C ILE A 36 6.72 -1.83 2.33
N ILE A 37 5.63 -1.09 2.14
CA ILE A 37 4.42 -1.18 2.97
C ILE A 37 3.56 -2.39 2.57
N MET A 38 3.26 -2.47 1.28
CA MET A 38 2.40 -3.48 0.68
C MET A 38 2.76 -3.63 -0.79
N GLU A 39 2.63 -4.85 -1.28
CA GLU A 39 2.71 -5.19 -2.69
C GLU A 39 1.30 -5.33 -3.24
N VAL A 40 1.02 -4.58 -4.31
CA VAL A 40 -0.27 -4.63 -5.01
C VAL A 40 0.01 -5.11 -6.42
N GLN A 41 -0.68 -6.17 -6.82
CA GLN A 41 -0.65 -6.65 -8.20
C GLN A 41 -1.90 -6.15 -8.91
N ASN A 42 -1.72 -5.67 -10.13
CA ASN A 42 -2.83 -5.42 -11.03
C ASN A 42 -2.83 -6.44 -12.16
N ASP A 43 -4.01 -6.91 -12.52
CA ASP A 43 -4.20 -7.86 -13.63
C ASP A 43 -4.09 -7.11 -14.97
N LYS A 44 -2.85 -6.76 -15.32
CA LYS A 44 -2.51 -6.30 -16.65
C LYS A 44 -1.23 -7.00 -17.09
N ALA A 45 -1.42 -8.07 -17.85
CA ALA A 45 -0.36 -8.66 -18.67
C ALA A 45 0.21 -7.65 -19.67
#